data_AF-A0A9Q6Z3T3-F1
#
_entry.id   AF-A0A9Q6Z3T3-F1
#
_cell.length_a   1.000
_cell.length_b   1.000
_cell.length_c   1.000
_cell.angle_alpha   90.00
_cell.angle_beta   90.00
_cell.angle_gamma   90.00
#
_symmetry.space_group_name_H-M   'P 1'
#
loop_
_entity.id
_entity.type
_entity.pdbx_description
1 polymer ?
#
loop_
_entity_poly.entity_id
_entity_poly.type
_entity_poly.pdbx_seq_one_letter_code
_entity_poly.pdbx_strand_id
1 'polypeptide(L)'
;MHKLIFLFVGLLMFGCGKRDIKRTWSYEMFGDTLYEVKWFYAVSPEGIGQEIQYYISEVGDTILNQYYYYNQEGVIDTLESEFYTLEIFPTDTLDRYKGALTLHTMFGKMPIDAKNRRRLQLLYDEITDSVILSSVISERSNRLEFYYRNTIDHHLTGVLLQDVF
;
A
#
# COMPACT_ATOMS: atom_id res chain seq x y z
N MET A 1 -46.39 -56.70 -22.05
CA MET A 1 -45.93 -56.26 -20.71
C MET A 1 -44.60 -55.56 -20.89
N HIS A 2 -44.64 -54.26 -21.18
CA HIS A 2 -44.22 -53.18 -20.27
C HIS A 2 -42.73 -53.21 -19.91
N LYS A 3 -42.06 -52.17 -20.43
CA LYS A 3 -40.63 -51.82 -20.43
C LYS A 3 -40.08 -51.68 -19.02
N LEU A 4 -38.76 -51.88 -18.84
CA LEU A 4 -37.95 -50.96 -18.03
C LEU A 4 -36.47 -51.05 -18.44
N ILE A 5 -36.04 -50.08 -19.24
CA ILE A 5 -34.64 -49.78 -19.51
C ILE A 5 -34.18 -48.90 -18.35
N PHE A 6 -33.28 -49.39 -17.51
CA PHE A 6 -32.61 -48.57 -16.49
C PHE A 6 -31.51 -47.75 -17.16
N LEU A 7 -31.87 -46.56 -17.63
CA LEU A 7 -30.93 -45.53 -18.07
C LEU A 7 -30.45 -44.78 -16.82
N PHE A 8 -29.35 -45.23 -16.22
CA PHE A 8 -28.68 -44.52 -15.12
C PHE A 8 -27.87 -43.36 -15.73
N VAL A 9 -28.56 -42.28 -16.11
CA VAL A 9 -27.91 -41.01 -16.42
C VAL A 9 -27.43 -40.44 -15.11
N GLY A 10 -26.16 -40.71 -14.80
CA GLY A 10 -25.44 -40.04 -13.74
C GLY A 10 -25.48 -38.54 -14.00
N LEU A 11 -26.34 -37.86 -13.25
CA LEU A 11 -26.32 -36.42 -13.08
C LEU A 11 -24.93 -36.04 -12.54
N LEU A 12 -24.02 -35.70 -13.45
CA LEU A 12 -22.87 -34.84 -13.15
C LEU A 12 -23.45 -33.45 -12.80
N MET A 13 -23.93 -33.34 -11.57
CA MET A 13 -24.10 -32.05 -10.91
C MET A 13 -22.69 -31.48 -10.72
N PHE A 14 -22.14 -30.88 -11.78
CA PHE A 14 -21.15 -29.82 -11.64
C PHE A 14 -21.87 -28.67 -10.92
N GLY A 15 -22.01 -28.81 -9.61
CA GLY A 15 -22.30 -27.71 -8.73
C GLY A 15 -21.16 -26.74 -8.89
N CYS A 16 -21.39 -25.67 -9.65
CA CYS A 16 -20.56 -24.47 -9.59
C CYS A 16 -20.81 -23.88 -8.19
N GLY A 17 -20.12 -24.44 -7.18
CA GLY A 17 -20.10 -23.89 -5.84
C GLY A 17 -19.49 -22.51 -5.96
N LYS A 18 -20.27 -21.48 -5.62
CA LYS A 18 -19.73 -20.13 -5.44
C LYS A 18 -18.66 -20.26 -4.37
N ARG A 19 -17.40 -20.14 -4.78
CA ARG A 19 -16.31 -20.15 -3.83
C ARG A 19 -16.29 -18.76 -3.18
N ASP A 20 -16.55 -18.71 -1.88
CA ASP A 20 -16.75 -17.45 -1.16
C ASP A 20 -15.42 -16.74 -0.89
N ILE A 21 -15.38 -15.44 -1.18
CA ILE A 21 -14.25 -14.56 -0.85
C ILE A 21 -14.41 -14.13 0.62
N LYS A 22 -13.40 -14.41 1.45
CA LYS A 22 -13.36 -13.92 2.84
C LYS A 22 -12.95 -12.45 2.84
N ARG A 23 -13.72 -11.60 3.52
CA ARG A 23 -13.45 -10.15 3.66
C ARG A 23 -13.42 -9.75 5.12
N THR A 24 -12.50 -8.87 5.51
CA THR A 24 -12.39 -8.36 6.88
C THR A 24 -11.92 -6.91 6.86
N TRP A 25 -12.35 -6.15 7.86
CA TRP A 25 -11.94 -4.77 8.09
C TRP A 25 -11.26 -4.68 9.46
N SER A 26 -10.16 -3.95 9.52
CA SER A 26 -9.54 -3.54 10.79
C SER A 26 -9.34 -2.03 10.82
N TYR A 27 -9.17 -1.52 12.04
CA TYR A 27 -9.22 -0.10 12.33
C TYR A 27 -8.09 0.32 13.26
N GLU A 28 -7.44 1.42 12.94
CA GLU A 28 -6.46 2.08 13.80
C GLU A 28 -6.80 3.59 13.89
N MET A 29 -7.11 4.08 15.09
CA MET A 29 -7.11 5.52 15.36
C MET A 29 -5.75 5.96 15.85
N PHE A 30 -5.17 6.91 15.13
CA PHE A 30 -4.17 7.79 15.70
C PHE A 30 -4.93 9.05 16.18
N GLY A 31 -4.86 9.34 17.48
CA GLY A 31 -5.72 10.33 18.13
C GLY A 31 -5.57 11.78 17.63
N ASP A 32 -4.53 12.07 16.84
CA ASP A 32 -4.15 13.42 16.39
C ASP A 32 -4.00 13.53 14.85
N THR A 33 -4.59 12.63 14.06
CA THR A 33 -4.47 12.67 12.58
C THR A 33 -5.73 13.21 11.89
N LEU A 34 -5.56 14.04 10.85
CA LEU A 34 -6.63 14.56 9.97
C LEU A 34 -7.42 13.46 9.23
N TYR A 35 -6.93 12.23 9.28
CA TYR A 35 -7.48 11.09 8.57
C TYR A 35 -7.66 9.89 9.51
N GLU A 36 -8.76 9.20 9.31
CA GLU A 36 -9.06 7.87 9.83
C GLU A 36 -8.32 6.82 8.98
N VAL A 37 -7.57 5.89 9.59
CA VAL A 37 -6.86 4.82 8.86
C VAL A 37 -7.66 3.52 8.89
N LYS A 38 -7.99 2.97 7.71
CA LYS A 38 -8.67 1.67 7.58
C LYS A 38 -7.87 0.69 6.74
N TRP A 39 -7.94 -0.56 7.14
CA TRP A 39 -7.39 -1.67 6.37
C TRP A 39 -8.53 -2.56 5.88
N PHE A 40 -8.53 -2.82 4.57
CA PHE A 40 -9.38 -3.81 3.93
C PHE A 40 -8.55 -5.04 3.63
N TYR A 41 -9.02 -6.22 4.05
CA TYR A 41 -8.40 -7.49 3.72
C TYR A 41 -9.39 -8.41 2.99
N ALA A 42 -8.95 -8.99 1.87
CA ALA A 42 -9.71 -9.98 1.12
C ALA A 42 -8.85 -11.19 0.74
N VAL A 43 -9.41 -12.38 0.85
CA VAL A 43 -8.75 -13.63 0.43
C VAL A 43 -9.67 -14.38 -0.53
N SER A 44 -9.14 -14.67 -1.71
CA SER A 44 -9.79 -15.51 -2.70
C SER A 44 -9.79 -16.98 -2.24
N PRO A 45 -10.71 -17.78 -2.77
CA PRO A 45 -10.74 -19.23 -2.51
C PRO A 45 -9.46 -19.98 -2.92
N GLU A 46 -8.72 -19.43 -3.87
CA GLU A 46 -7.43 -19.95 -4.35
C GLU A 46 -6.26 -19.57 -3.41
N GLY A 47 -6.54 -18.88 -2.30
CA GLY A 47 -5.53 -18.44 -1.33
C GLY A 47 -4.86 -17.12 -1.68
N ILE A 48 -5.29 -16.44 -2.74
CA ILE A 48 -4.74 -15.13 -3.14
C ILE A 48 -5.27 -14.06 -2.20
N GLY A 49 -4.38 -13.29 -1.59
CA GLY A 49 -4.72 -12.22 -0.64
C GLY A 49 -4.57 -10.83 -1.25
N GLN A 50 -5.39 -9.89 -0.78
CA GLN A 50 -5.26 -8.46 -1.04
C GLN A 50 -5.46 -7.70 0.27
N GLU A 51 -4.60 -6.72 0.51
CA GLU A 51 -4.70 -5.82 1.65
C GLU A 51 -4.53 -4.37 1.18
N ILE A 52 -5.43 -3.50 1.61
CA ILE A 52 -5.47 -2.11 1.16
C ILE A 52 -5.60 -1.19 2.36
N GLN A 53 -4.68 -0.24 2.47
CA GLN A 53 -4.77 0.85 3.42
C GLN A 53 -5.45 2.06 2.80
N TYR A 54 -6.48 2.54 3.48
CA TYR A 54 -7.20 3.75 3.13
C TYR A 54 -7.07 4.79 4.23
N TYR A 55 -6.92 6.05 3.82
CA TYR A 55 -7.10 7.22 4.66
C TYR A 55 -8.46 7.83 4.36
N ILE A 56 -9.27 8.07 5.38
CA ILE A 56 -10.61 8.63 5.25
C ILE A 56 -10.62 9.97 5.99
N SER A 57 -10.91 11.05 5.28
CA SER A 57 -11.02 12.39 5.87
C SER A 57 -12.29 12.53 6.71
N GLU A 58 -12.36 13.59 7.52
CA GLU A 58 -13.56 13.93 8.30
C GLU A 58 -14.83 14.11 7.45
N VAL A 59 -14.68 14.52 6.18
CA VAL A 59 -15.79 14.70 5.24
C VAL A 59 -16.12 13.42 4.43
N GLY A 60 -15.40 12.33 4.68
CA GLY A 60 -15.63 11.01 4.07
C GLY A 60 -14.86 10.75 2.77
N ASP A 61 -14.03 11.68 2.30
CA ASP A 61 -13.15 11.43 1.15
C ASP A 61 -12.11 10.37 1.49
N THR A 62 -11.89 9.45 0.55
CA THR A 62 -10.99 8.31 0.74
C THR A 62 -9.76 8.41 -0.16
N ILE A 63 -8.58 8.22 0.41
CA ILE A 63 -7.29 8.17 -0.29
C ILE A 63 -6.71 6.77 -0.12
N LEU A 64 -6.34 6.11 -1.22
CA LEU A 64 -5.59 4.85 -1.17
C LEU A 64 -4.13 5.18 -0.83
N ASN A 65 -3.60 4.60 0.25
CA ASN A 65 -2.24 4.85 0.70
C ASN A 65 -1.28 3.68 0.37
N GLN A 66 -1.71 2.44 0.59
CA GLN A 66 -0.89 1.24 0.33
C GLN A 66 -1.73 0.09 -0.18
N TYR A 67 -1.16 -0.70 -1.08
CA TYR A 67 -1.76 -1.90 -1.65
C TYR A 67 -0.76 -3.06 -1.60
N TYR A 68 -1.15 -4.14 -0.94
CA TYR A 68 -0.39 -5.38 -0.86
C TYR A 68 -1.16 -6.50 -1.55
N TYR A 69 -0.47 -7.20 -2.44
CA TYR A 69 -0.95 -8.42 -3.06
C TYR A 69 -0.16 -9.60 -2.51
N TYR A 70 -0.86 -10.64 -2.08
CA TYR A 70 -0.28 -11.88 -1.58
C TYR A 70 -0.58 -13.02 -2.55
N ASN A 71 0.45 -13.74 -2.95
CA ASN A 71 0.30 -14.94 -3.78
C ASN A 71 -0.36 -16.10 -2.99
N GLN A 72 -0.54 -17.25 -3.65
CA GLN A 72 -1.20 -18.42 -3.05
C GLN A 72 -0.47 -18.98 -1.82
N GLU A 73 0.84 -18.74 -1.73
CA GLU A 73 1.69 -19.11 -0.59
C GLU A 73 1.68 -18.07 0.54
N GLY A 74 0.94 -16.96 0.40
CA GLY A 74 0.87 -15.88 1.39
C GLY A 74 2.09 -14.95 1.37
N VAL A 75 2.89 -14.96 0.30
CA VAL A 75 4.06 -14.09 0.13
C VAL A 75 3.66 -12.86 -0.67
N ILE A 76 4.15 -11.69 -0.27
CA ILE A 76 3.93 -10.43 -0.99
C ILE A 76 4.51 -10.54 -2.41
N ASP A 77 3.66 -10.34 -3.41
CA ASP A 77 4.09 -10.18 -4.80
C ASP A 77 4.40 -8.70 -5.08
N THR A 78 5.69 -8.36 -5.10
CA THR A 78 6.14 -6.99 -5.37
C THR A 78 5.85 -6.50 -6.79
N LEU A 79 5.48 -7.38 -7.72
CA LEU A 79 5.09 -6.99 -9.09
C LEU A 79 3.64 -6.52 -9.15
N GLU A 80 2.79 -7.00 -8.24
CA GLU A 80 1.38 -6.62 -8.16
C GLU A 80 1.11 -5.65 -6.99
N SER A 81 2.05 -5.49 -6.06
CA SER A 81 1.92 -4.59 -4.91
C SER A 81 2.44 -3.17 -5.17
N GLU A 82 1.86 -2.19 -4.48
CA GLU A 82 2.30 -0.80 -4.44
C GLU A 82 2.23 -0.26 -3.01
N PHE A 83 3.37 -0.19 -2.34
CA PHE A 83 3.48 0.23 -0.94
C PHE A 83 4.83 0.87 -0.66
N TYR A 84 4.99 1.50 0.50
CA TYR A 84 6.27 2.07 0.91
C TYR A 84 6.65 1.61 2.31
N THR A 85 7.95 1.53 2.54
CA THR A 85 8.53 1.43 3.89
C THR A 85 9.06 2.80 4.27
N LEU A 86 8.65 3.30 5.44
CA LEU A 86 9.15 4.54 6.01
C LEU A 86 9.86 4.21 7.33
N GLU A 87 11.12 4.60 7.41
CA GLU A 87 11.95 4.46 8.60
C GLU A 87 12.31 5.86 9.10
N ILE A 88 12.03 6.16 10.37
CA ILE A 88 12.35 7.44 11.00
C ILE A 88 13.31 7.19 12.16
N PHE A 89 14.41 7.94 12.18
CA PHE A 89 15.45 7.83 13.18
C PHE A 89 15.69 9.19 13.84
N PRO A 90 15.85 9.25 15.17
CA PRO A 90 16.35 10.46 15.81
C PRO A 90 17.77 10.76 15.35
N THR A 91 18.17 12.03 15.42
CA THR A 91 19.56 12.44 15.22
C THR A 91 20.15 12.99 16.52
N ASP A 92 21.46 13.24 16.52
CA ASP A 92 22.13 13.89 17.66
C ASP A 92 21.71 15.36 17.86
N THR A 93 20.95 15.94 16.93
CA THR A 93 20.42 17.30 17.01
C THR A 93 18.96 17.26 17.49
N LEU A 94 18.65 18.03 18.53
CA LEU A 94 17.28 18.17 19.05
C LEU A 94 16.29 18.54 17.93
N ASP A 95 15.12 17.92 17.96
CA ASP A 95 13.99 18.11 17.03
C ASP A 95 14.33 17.85 15.55
N ARG A 96 15.44 17.17 15.27
CA ARG A 96 15.85 16.78 13.93
C ARG A 96 15.85 15.28 13.78
N TYR A 97 15.25 14.82 12.70
CA TYR A 97 15.06 13.41 12.37
C TYR A 97 15.68 13.10 11.02
N LYS A 98 16.15 11.86 10.87
CA LYS A 98 16.52 11.28 9.58
C LYS A 98 15.39 10.36 9.14
N GLY A 99 14.89 10.58 7.92
CA GLY A 99 13.94 9.70 7.28
C GLY A 99 14.58 8.89 6.16
N ALA A 100 14.14 7.65 6.01
CA ALA A 100 14.40 6.86 4.82
C ALA A 100 13.09 6.24 4.34
N LEU A 101 12.73 6.56 3.09
CA LEU A 101 11.53 6.05 2.44
C LEU A 101 11.93 5.18 1.26
N THR A 102 11.37 3.98 1.16
CA THR A 102 11.57 3.08 0.02
C THR A 102 10.22 2.71 -0.59
N LEU A 103 10.04 3.02 -1.87
CA LEU A 103 8.86 2.67 -2.64
C LEU A 103 9.03 1.25 -3.23
N HIS A 104 8.07 0.37 -2.98
CA HIS A 104 7.99 -0.98 -3.50
C HIS A 104 6.87 -1.07 -4.51
N THR A 105 7.25 -1.20 -5.79
CA THR A 105 6.34 -1.38 -6.92
C THR A 105 6.97 -2.34 -7.92
N MET A 106 6.23 -2.71 -8.97
CA MET A 106 6.74 -3.50 -10.11
C MET A 106 8.05 -2.96 -10.70
N PHE A 107 8.29 -1.67 -10.50
CA PHE A 107 9.43 -0.92 -10.98
C PHE A 107 10.69 -1.05 -10.09
N GLY A 108 10.56 -1.47 -8.84
CA GLY A 108 11.62 -1.39 -7.82
C GLY A 108 12.89 -2.17 -8.15
N LYS A 109 12.79 -3.26 -8.92
CA LYS A 109 13.95 -4.06 -9.38
C LYS A 109 14.33 -3.82 -10.84
N MET A 110 13.58 -2.99 -11.56
CA MET A 110 13.81 -2.75 -12.98
C MET A 110 14.91 -1.70 -13.14
N PRO A 111 16.03 -1.98 -13.85
CA PRO A 111 17.08 -1.00 -14.12
C PRO A 111 16.52 0.24 -14.81
N ILE A 112 17.06 1.42 -14.53
CA ILE A 112 16.62 2.66 -15.17
C ILE A 112 17.40 2.89 -16.46
N ASP A 113 16.67 3.11 -17.55
CA ASP A 113 17.13 3.40 -18.90
C ASP A 113 16.24 4.48 -19.57
N ALA A 114 16.51 4.78 -20.84
CA ALA A 114 15.80 5.84 -21.57
C ALA A 114 14.31 5.56 -21.83
N LYS A 115 13.85 4.32 -21.69
CA LYS A 115 12.47 3.86 -21.95
C LYS A 115 11.63 3.72 -20.67
N ASN A 116 12.25 3.79 -19.50
CA ASN A 116 11.56 3.64 -18.22
C ASN A 116 12.10 4.65 -17.18
N ARG A 117 12.27 5.89 -17.61
CA ARG A 117 12.74 6.95 -16.72
C ARG A 117 11.64 7.22 -15.70
N ARG A 118 12.08 7.40 -14.47
CA ARG A 118 11.20 7.51 -13.32
C ARG A 118 11.73 8.60 -12.41
N ARG A 119 10.82 9.35 -11.80
CA ARG A 119 11.13 10.32 -10.76
C ARG A 119 10.30 9.99 -9.54
N LEU A 120 10.99 9.72 -8.44
CA LEU A 120 10.39 9.57 -7.13
C LEU A 120 10.60 10.88 -6.36
N GLN A 121 9.53 11.46 -5.84
CA GLN A 121 9.56 12.70 -5.06
C GLN A 121 8.76 12.53 -3.78
N LEU A 122 9.35 12.90 -2.66
CA LEU A 122 8.61 13.11 -1.41
C LEU A 122 8.51 14.62 -1.18
N LEU A 123 7.28 15.11 -1.07
CA LEU A 123 6.93 16.43 -0.55
C LEU A 123 6.55 16.25 0.92
N TYR A 124 7.10 17.04 1.83
CA TYR A 124 6.84 16.87 3.26
C TYR A 124 6.95 18.18 4.03
N ASP A 125 6.22 18.27 5.14
CA ASP A 125 6.21 19.45 6.00
C ASP A 125 7.29 19.35 7.09
N GLU A 126 8.04 20.43 7.27
CA GLU A 126 8.88 20.65 8.44
C GLU A 126 8.17 21.64 9.37
N ILE A 127 8.01 21.26 10.62
CA ILE A 127 7.26 22.02 11.62
C ILE A 127 8.26 22.62 12.62
N THR A 128 8.38 23.94 12.60
CA THR A 128 9.16 24.71 13.58
C THR A 128 8.28 25.83 14.15
N ASP A 129 8.78 27.06 14.26
CA ASP A 129 7.95 28.26 14.47
C ASP A 129 7.12 28.62 13.21
N SER A 130 7.30 27.88 12.12
CA SER A 130 6.54 27.97 10.87
C SER A 130 6.47 26.59 10.20
N VAL A 131 5.49 26.41 9.31
CA VAL A 131 5.40 25.24 8.44
C VAL A 131 6.18 25.51 7.15
N ILE A 132 7.18 24.67 6.87
CA ILE A 132 8.02 24.75 5.68
C ILE A 132 7.75 23.52 4.82
N LEU A 133 7.31 23.72 3.58
CA LEU A 133 7.19 22.63 2.62
C LEU A 133 8.57 22.32 2.02
N SER A 134 9.05 21.11 2.28
CA SER A 134 10.32 20.59 1.81
C SER A 134 10.13 19.46 0.81
N SER A 135 11.18 19.16 0.04
CA SER A 135 11.14 18.06 -0.92
C SER A 135 12.47 17.34 -1.08
N VAL A 136 12.40 16.05 -1.38
CA VAL A 136 13.54 15.25 -1.82
C VAL A 136 13.15 14.46 -3.07
N ILE A 137 14.07 14.35 -4.03
CA ILE A 137 13.83 13.76 -5.34
C ILE A 137 14.92 12.73 -5.65
N SER A 138 14.52 11.65 -6.33
CA SER A 138 15.41 10.66 -6.91
C SER A 138 14.94 10.25 -8.30
N GLU A 139 15.85 10.30 -9.27
CA GLU A 139 15.61 9.82 -10.64
C GLU A 139 16.28 8.47 -10.91
N ARG A 140 16.95 7.90 -9.89
CA ARG A 140 17.84 6.73 -10.04
C ARG A 140 17.58 5.61 -9.04
N SER A 141 16.78 5.89 -8.03
CA SER A 141 16.56 5.03 -6.88
C SER A 141 15.10 5.12 -6.45
N ASN A 142 14.52 3.99 -6.03
CA ASN A 142 13.23 3.92 -5.36
C ASN A 142 13.34 4.23 -3.85
N ARG A 143 14.54 4.52 -3.36
CA ARG A 143 14.81 4.97 -1.99
C ARG A 143 15.16 6.45 -1.96
N LEU A 144 14.52 7.18 -1.05
CA LEU A 144 14.77 8.57 -0.69
C LEU A 144 15.32 8.62 0.73
N GLU A 145 16.39 9.37 0.93
CA GLU A 145 16.88 9.73 2.28
C GLU A 145 16.69 11.23 2.48
N PHE A 146 16.16 11.62 3.64
CA PHE A 146 15.86 13.01 3.95
C PHE A 146 16.09 13.31 5.43
N TYR A 147 16.12 14.60 5.75
CA TYR A 147 16.12 15.10 7.10
C TYR A 147 14.97 16.08 7.22
N TYR A 148 14.31 16.09 8.38
CA TYR A 148 13.26 17.06 8.66
C TYR A 148 13.36 17.52 10.10
N ARG A 149 12.84 18.72 10.36
CA ARG A 149 12.64 19.24 11.71
C ARG A 149 11.19 19.16 12.12
N ASN A 150 10.95 18.76 13.36
CA ASN A 150 9.64 18.85 14.00
C ASN A 150 9.79 19.19 15.48
N THR A 151 9.39 20.41 15.85
CA THR A 151 9.48 20.95 17.22
C THR A 151 8.17 20.91 18.00
N ILE A 152 7.06 20.44 17.43
CA ILE A 152 5.72 20.57 18.04
C ILE A 152 5.14 19.20 18.40
N ASP A 153 5.02 18.31 17.43
CA ASP A 153 4.18 17.10 17.56
C ASP A 153 4.89 15.82 17.13
N HIS A 154 6.13 15.92 16.64
CA HIS A 154 6.93 14.81 16.12
C HIS A 154 6.26 14.02 15.00
N HIS A 155 5.23 14.58 14.35
CA HIS A 155 4.56 13.98 13.20
C HIS A 155 5.27 14.31 11.89
N LEU A 156 5.26 13.36 10.95
CA LEU A 156 5.68 13.61 9.57
C LEU A 156 4.44 13.58 8.68
N THR A 157 4.18 14.69 8.02
CA THR A 157 3.14 14.79 6.99
C THR A 157 3.79 14.98 5.64
N GLY A 158 3.35 14.23 4.63
CA GLY A 158 3.89 14.34 3.29
C GLY A 158 3.15 13.50 2.26
N VAL A 159 3.49 13.74 0.99
CA VAL A 159 2.96 13.05 -0.18
C VAL A 159 4.12 12.47 -0.98
N LEU A 160 4.03 11.18 -1.27
CA LEU A 160 4.95 10.47 -2.15
C LEU A 160 4.39 10.44 -3.58
N LEU A 161 5.20 10.85 -4.54
CA LEU A 161 4.85 10.92 -5.95
C LEU A 161 5.84 10.10 -6.78
N GLN A 162 5.32 9.28 -7.70
CA GLN A 162 6.11 8.60 -8.72
C GLN A 162 5.64 9.03 -10.11
N ASP A 163 6.53 9.67 -10.87
CA ASP A 163 6.32 9.96 -12.29
C ASP A 163 7.05 8.95 -13.17
N VAL A 164 6.42 8.52 -14.27
CA VAL A 164 6.98 7.59 -15.27
C VAL A 164 6.98 8.26 -16.65
N PHE A 165 8.13 8.31 -17.35
CA PHE A 165 8.35 9.08 -18.59
C PHE A 165 9.53 8.60 -19.45
#